data_AF-A0A1T4YME1-F1
#
_entry.id   AF-A0A1T4YME1-F1
#
_cell.length_a   1.000
_cell.length_b   1.000
_cell.length_c   1.000
_cell.angle_alpha   90.00
_cell.angle_beta   90.00
_cell.angle_gamma   90.00
#
_symmetry.space_group_name_H-M   'P 1'
#
loop_
_entity.id
_entity.type
_entity.pdbx_description
1 polymer ?
#
loop_
_entity_poly.entity_id
_entity_poly.type
_entity_poly.pdbx_seq_one_letter_code
_entity_poly.pdbx_strand_id
1 'polypeptide(L)'
;MSQRIFSASDFQEPPARGSRSGGGSVVARVVSSLIGLIITVPALFFVISGGGRSYSQTLVQARTEPDLGAILLALAGLVLFVVVVLSGLLSAAGQLIGGIIVTVTGAAFVIDPGVASWVSQFVPGFGRAAPATLGLWAQSGLLLVVGVVLLASALARVIAARSGAARSRGARALVSFIVAVVATAGGLALVSVGSTALQRAAGSYGGSQSIDVGSLLILLAGSVVLGGVVLTSAWSSVGSMIIGTLILLVGVAGLLPVVLIGISRSLGQVSTDVAIGASTLVAIGFAAVLGVAMIGAAASSARARRAAR
;
A
#
# COMPACT_ATOMS: atom_id res chain seq x y z
N MET A 1 -4.26 -49.16 -45.03
CA MET A 1 -4.99 -47.89 -44.86
C MET A 1 -6.08 -48.10 -43.82
N SER A 2 -5.93 -47.57 -42.62
CA SER A 2 -6.90 -47.72 -41.53
C SER A 2 -7.89 -46.55 -41.59
N GLN A 3 -9.15 -46.85 -41.94
CA GLN A 3 -10.24 -45.88 -41.87
C GLN A 3 -10.63 -45.70 -40.39
N ARG A 4 -10.28 -44.55 -39.81
CA ARG A 4 -10.85 -44.12 -38.53
C ARG A 4 -12.30 -43.71 -38.77
N ILE A 5 -13.21 -44.54 -38.29
CA ILE A 5 -14.65 -44.23 -38.22
C ILE A 5 -14.81 -43.22 -37.09
N PHE A 6 -15.03 -41.94 -37.43
CA PHE A 6 -15.39 -40.92 -36.45
C PHE A 6 -16.78 -41.24 -35.92
N SER A 7 -16.88 -41.45 -34.61
CA SER A 7 -18.15 -41.73 -33.94
C SER A 7 -18.93 -40.43 -33.81
N ALA A 8 -20.25 -40.45 -34.00
CA ALA A 8 -21.11 -39.27 -33.83
C ALA A 8 -21.05 -38.68 -32.40
N SER A 9 -20.51 -39.43 -31.43
CA SER A 9 -20.21 -38.95 -30.08
C SER A 9 -19.02 -37.97 -30.02
N ASP A 10 -18.14 -37.96 -31.01
CA ASP A 10 -16.98 -37.05 -31.06
C ASP A 10 -17.37 -35.61 -31.45
N PHE A 11 -18.62 -35.43 -31.92
CA PHE A 11 -19.22 -34.13 -32.22
C PHE A 11 -20.17 -33.64 -31.12
N GLN A 12 -20.32 -34.37 -30.02
CA GLN A 12 -20.94 -33.79 -28.83
C GLN A 12 -19.92 -32.82 -28.22
N GLU A 13 -19.95 -31.58 -28.70
CA GLU A 13 -19.32 -30.47 -28.01
C GLU A 13 -19.71 -30.57 -26.54
N PRO A 14 -18.74 -30.74 -25.63
CA PRO A 14 -19.05 -30.82 -24.20
C PRO A 14 -19.86 -29.57 -23.89
N PRO A 15 -21.06 -29.70 -23.27
CA PRO A 15 -22.00 -28.60 -23.11
C PRO A 15 -21.22 -27.42 -22.59
N ALA A 16 -21.07 -26.39 -23.44
CA ALA A 16 -20.14 -25.29 -23.24
C ALA A 16 -20.28 -24.88 -21.78
N ARG A 17 -19.31 -25.30 -20.95
CA ARG A 17 -19.43 -25.24 -19.49
C ARG A 17 -19.77 -23.81 -19.22
N GLY A 18 -21.04 -23.58 -18.88
CA GLY A 18 -21.66 -22.27 -18.96
C GLY A 18 -20.68 -21.34 -18.31
N SER A 19 -20.09 -20.46 -19.12
CA SER A 19 -19.12 -19.48 -18.68
C SER A 19 -19.90 -18.58 -17.75
N ARG A 20 -20.07 -19.03 -16.51
CA ARG A 20 -20.21 -18.21 -15.31
C ARG A 20 -18.85 -17.54 -15.17
N SER A 21 -18.50 -16.75 -16.20
CA SER A 21 -17.48 -15.74 -16.18
C SER A 21 -17.73 -15.01 -14.86
N GLY A 22 -16.66 -14.86 -14.08
CA GLY A 22 -16.66 -14.32 -12.73
C GLY A 22 -17.11 -12.87 -12.65
N GLY A 23 -18.30 -12.56 -13.16
CA GLY A 23 -19.09 -11.40 -12.88
C GLY A 23 -19.62 -11.54 -11.47
N GLY A 24 -18.82 -11.14 -10.49
CA GLY A 24 -19.41 -10.59 -9.27
C GLY A 24 -20.51 -9.64 -9.70
N SER A 25 -21.71 -9.79 -9.13
CA SER A 25 -22.90 -9.04 -9.50
C SER A 25 -22.55 -7.56 -9.68
N VAL A 26 -23.17 -6.89 -10.66
CA VAL A 26 -22.96 -5.44 -10.87
C VAL A 26 -23.06 -4.69 -9.54
N VAL A 27 -23.97 -5.12 -8.67
CA VAL A 27 -24.11 -4.69 -7.27
C VAL A 27 -22.81 -4.81 -6.48
N ALA A 28 -22.13 -5.96 -6.47
CA ALA A 28 -20.85 -6.12 -5.76
C ALA A 28 -19.75 -5.20 -6.29
N ARG A 29 -19.76 -4.88 -7.60
CA ARG A 29 -18.79 -3.92 -8.19
C ARG A 29 -19.10 -2.51 -7.73
N VAL A 30 -20.36 -2.10 -7.79
CA VAL A 30 -20.83 -0.77 -7.35
C VAL A 30 -20.58 -0.58 -5.85
N VAL A 31 -20.95 -1.54 -5.01
CA VAL A 31 -20.73 -1.48 -3.57
C VAL A 31 -19.24 -1.39 -3.24
N SER A 32 -18.40 -2.21 -3.88
CA SER A 32 -16.94 -2.15 -3.68
C SER A 32 -16.36 -0.83 -4.17
N SER A 33 -16.83 -0.28 -5.30
CA SER A 33 -16.39 1.05 -5.77
C SER A 33 -16.80 2.15 -4.80
N LEU A 34 -18.01 2.09 -4.25
CA LEU A 34 -18.49 3.07 -3.26
C LEU A 34 -17.68 2.97 -1.96
N ILE A 35 -17.39 1.76 -1.49
CA ILE A 35 -16.50 1.54 -0.34
C ILE A 35 -15.11 2.11 -0.63
N GLY A 36 -14.53 1.82 -1.80
CA GLY A 36 -13.23 2.34 -2.21
C GLY A 36 -13.22 3.87 -2.35
N LEU A 37 -14.30 4.47 -2.83
CA LEU A 37 -14.43 5.91 -2.98
C LEU A 37 -14.60 6.62 -1.64
N ILE A 38 -15.52 6.13 -0.80
CA ILE A 38 -15.98 6.80 0.41
C ILE A 38 -15.08 6.49 1.60
N ILE A 39 -14.59 5.25 1.74
CA ILE A 39 -13.90 4.79 2.96
C ILE A 39 -12.38 4.91 2.85
N THR A 40 -11.78 4.78 1.66
CA THR A 40 -10.30 4.83 1.52
C THR A 40 -9.72 6.13 2.05
N VAL A 41 -10.37 7.25 1.73
CA VAL A 41 -9.90 8.58 2.14
C VAL A 41 -9.97 8.69 3.68
N PRO A 42 -11.13 8.57 4.35
CA PRO A 42 -11.21 8.56 5.82
C PRO A 42 -10.27 7.56 6.51
N ALA A 43 -10.13 6.35 5.96
CA ALA A 43 -9.25 5.33 6.51
C ALA A 43 -7.79 5.79 6.56
N LEU A 44 -7.28 6.29 5.43
CA LEU A 44 -5.92 6.84 5.36
C LEU A 44 -5.77 8.08 6.25
N PHE A 45 -6.77 8.95 6.25
CA PHE A 45 -6.79 10.14 7.11
C PHE A 45 -6.66 9.79 8.60
N PHE A 46 -7.38 8.77 9.09
CA PHE A 46 -7.26 8.33 10.49
C PHE A 46 -5.89 7.71 10.80
N VAL A 47 -5.31 6.93 9.88
CA VAL A 47 -3.95 6.40 10.08
C VAL A 47 -2.93 7.53 10.14
N ILE A 48 -2.99 8.48 9.21
CA ILE A 48 -2.11 9.65 9.15
C ILE A 48 -2.23 10.49 10.44
N SER A 49 -3.47 10.70 10.89
CA SER A 49 -3.76 11.43 12.13
C SER A 49 -3.14 10.76 13.36
N GLY A 50 -3.49 9.49 13.58
CA GLY A 50 -3.07 8.76 14.78
C GLY A 50 -1.58 8.51 14.79
N GLY A 51 -1.01 8.06 13.67
CA GLY A 51 0.43 7.83 13.54
C GLY A 51 1.23 9.12 13.69
N GLY A 52 0.79 10.21 13.06
CA GLY A 52 1.51 11.48 13.14
C GLY A 52 1.44 12.14 14.52
N ARG A 53 0.33 11.99 15.22
CA ARG A 53 0.20 12.47 16.59
C ARG A 53 1.09 11.67 17.55
N SER A 54 1.12 10.34 17.41
CA SER A 54 2.03 9.47 18.17
C SER A 54 3.50 9.86 17.92
N TYR A 55 3.89 10.01 16.64
CA TYR A 55 5.23 10.47 16.26
C TYR A 55 5.62 11.81 16.90
N SER A 56 4.74 12.82 16.79
CA SER A 56 5.01 14.16 17.32
C SER A 56 5.21 14.15 18.84
N GLN A 57 4.38 13.41 19.58
CA GLN A 57 4.50 13.32 21.03
C GLN A 57 5.76 12.55 21.44
N THR A 58 6.07 11.43 20.78
CA THR A 58 7.20 10.59 21.16
C THR A 58 8.54 11.17 20.76
N LEU A 59 8.72 11.62 19.51
CA LEU A 59 10.02 12.07 19.02
C LEU A 59 10.24 13.57 19.19
N VAL A 60 9.21 14.41 18.99
CA VAL A 60 9.38 15.87 19.06
C VAL A 60 9.24 16.38 20.49
N GLN A 61 8.28 15.84 21.26
CA GLN A 61 8.06 16.24 22.65
C GLN A 61 8.78 15.34 23.66
N ALA A 62 9.53 14.34 23.19
CA ALA A 62 10.24 13.35 24.01
C ALA A 62 9.34 12.67 25.08
N ARG A 63 8.03 12.55 24.83
CA ARG A 63 7.12 11.85 25.75
C ARG A 63 7.30 10.35 25.62
N THR A 64 7.57 9.69 26.74
CA THR A 64 7.71 8.23 26.82
C THR A 64 6.37 7.53 27.05
N GLU A 65 5.35 8.26 27.49
CA GLU A 65 4.01 7.72 27.71
C GLU A 65 3.24 7.58 26.38
N PRO A 66 2.60 6.42 26.13
CA PRO A 66 1.80 6.22 24.92
C PRO A 66 0.51 7.05 24.97
N ASP A 67 0.26 7.87 23.95
CA ASP A 67 -1.05 8.48 23.74
C ASP A 67 -2.01 7.41 23.18
N LEU A 68 -2.78 6.80 24.09
CA LEU A 68 -3.76 5.78 23.75
C LEU A 68 -4.79 6.30 22.72
N GLY A 69 -5.14 7.59 22.75
CA GLY A 69 -6.05 8.17 21.79
C GLY A 69 -5.47 8.19 20.38
N ALA A 70 -4.20 8.56 20.24
CA ALA A 70 -3.49 8.53 18.96
C ALA A 70 -3.35 7.11 18.40
N ILE A 71 -3.00 6.15 19.26
CA ILE A 71 -2.87 4.74 18.88
C ILE A 71 -4.21 4.16 18.44
N LEU A 72 -5.27 4.37 19.23
CA LEU A 72 -6.62 3.89 18.90
C LEU A 72 -7.13 4.50 17.59
N LEU A 73 -6.85 5.77 17.34
CA LEU A 73 -7.22 6.43 16.08
C LEU A 73 -6.48 5.84 14.88
N ALA A 74 -5.18 5.59 15.01
CA ALA A 74 -4.39 4.94 13.96
C ALA A 74 -4.91 3.52 13.67
N LEU A 75 -5.21 2.75 14.72
CA LEU A 75 -5.75 1.40 14.59
C LEU A 75 -7.15 1.40 13.98
N ALA A 76 -8.03 2.35 14.35
CA ALA A 76 -9.35 2.50 13.74
C ALA A 76 -9.23 2.79 12.23
N GLY A 77 -8.33 3.68 11.83
CA GLY A 77 -8.00 3.93 10.43
C GLY A 77 -7.49 2.69 9.71
N LEU A 78 -6.60 1.93 10.37
CA LEU A 78 -6.04 0.71 9.81
C LEU A 78 -7.11 -0.38 9.61
N VAL A 79 -8.04 -0.52 10.57
CA VAL A 79 -9.18 -1.44 10.47
C VAL A 79 -10.09 -1.03 9.31
N LEU A 80 -10.41 0.26 9.16
CA LEU A 80 -11.17 0.74 8.00
C LEU A 80 -10.43 0.49 6.68
N PHE A 81 -9.10 0.65 6.67
CA PHE A 81 -8.29 0.36 5.49
C PHE A 81 -8.27 -1.13 5.16
N VAL A 82 -8.23 -2.01 6.17
CA VAL A 82 -8.44 -3.45 6.00
C VAL A 82 -9.81 -3.72 5.38
N VAL A 83 -10.88 -3.06 5.82
CA VAL A 83 -12.22 -3.20 5.23
C VAL A 83 -12.21 -2.79 3.75
N VAL A 84 -11.58 -1.67 3.40
CA VAL A 84 -11.42 -1.23 1.99
C VAL A 84 -10.71 -2.30 1.17
N VAL A 85 -9.57 -2.78 1.67
CA VAL A 85 -8.74 -3.74 0.97
C VAL A 85 -9.43 -5.11 0.84
N LEU A 86 -10.16 -5.55 1.87
CA LEU A 86 -10.95 -6.78 1.86
C LEU A 86 -12.22 -6.65 1.01
N SER A 87 -12.82 -5.47 0.89
CA SER A 87 -13.88 -5.22 -0.10
C SER A 87 -13.35 -5.44 -1.52
N GLY A 88 -12.04 -5.20 -1.71
CA GLY A 88 -11.25 -5.56 -2.88
C GLY A 88 -11.20 -7.06 -3.16
N LEU A 89 -11.61 -7.95 -2.24
CA LEU A 89 -11.84 -9.37 -2.54
C LEU A 89 -13.13 -9.60 -3.32
N LEU A 90 -14.14 -8.75 -3.12
CA LEU A 90 -15.43 -8.84 -3.81
C LEU A 90 -15.32 -8.32 -5.23
N SER A 91 -14.67 -7.15 -5.43
CA SER A 91 -14.46 -6.55 -6.75
C SER A 91 -13.14 -5.76 -6.80
N ALA A 92 -12.47 -5.76 -7.95
CA ALA A 92 -11.24 -5.00 -8.14
C ALA A 92 -11.50 -3.48 -8.19
N ALA A 93 -12.75 -3.09 -8.45
CA ALA A 93 -13.15 -1.71 -8.67
C ALA A 93 -12.85 -0.81 -7.47
N GLY A 94 -13.09 -1.28 -6.24
CA GLY A 94 -12.82 -0.50 -5.02
C GLY A 94 -11.35 -0.14 -4.85
N GLN A 95 -10.46 -1.14 -4.98
CA GLN A 95 -9.01 -0.92 -4.90
C GLN A 95 -8.49 -0.04 -6.04
N LEU A 96 -9.04 -0.21 -7.25
CA LEU A 96 -8.66 0.59 -8.40
C LEU A 96 -9.05 2.06 -8.21
N ILE A 97 -10.31 2.34 -7.86
CA ILE A 97 -10.80 3.71 -7.65
C ILE A 97 -10.10 4.36 -6.46
N GLY A 98 -9.98 3.66 -5.33
CA GLY A 98 -9.21 4.13 -4.19
C GLY A 98 -7.76 4.43 -4.56
N GLY A 99 -7.12 3.52 -5.32
CA GLY A 99 -5.76 3.71 -5.83
C GLY A 99 -5.61 4.94 -6.73
N ILE A 100 -6.54 5.18 -7.66
CA ILE A 100 -6.52 6.37 -8.53
C ILE A 100 -6.63 7.63 -7.67
N ILE A 101 -7.61 7.70 -6.78
CA ILE A 101 -7.85 8.89 -5.95
C ILE A 101 -6.61 9.19 -5.11
N VAL A 102 -6.05 8.18 -4.47
CA VAL A 102 -4.87 8.33 -3.60
C VAL A 102 -3.64 8.70 -4.41
N THR A 103 -3.44 8.12 -5.60
CA THR A 103 -2.31 8.46 -6.50
C THR A 103 -2.41 9.90 -7.00
N VAL A 104 -3.58 10.31 -7.48
CA VAL A 104 -3.83 11.66 -8.00
C VAL A 104 -3.68 12.69 -6.89
N THR A 105 -4.25 12.42 -5.72
CA THR A 105 -4.11 13.28 -4.53
C THR A 105 -2.65 13.39 -4.11
N GLY A 106 -1.93 12.26 -4.07
CA GLY A 106 -0.52 12.23 -3.69
C GLY A 106 0.37 12.97 -4.69
N ALA A 107 0.11 12.82 -5.99
CA ALA A 107 0.82 13.57 -7.02
C ALA A 107 0.55 15.07 -6.92
N ALA A 108 -0.72 15.47 -6.73
CA ALA A 108 -1.09 16.87 -6.55
C ALA A 108 -0.38 17.50 -5.34
N PHE A 109 -0.29 16.77 -4.23
CA PHE A 109 0.41 17.22 -3.02
C PHE A 109 1.93 17.36 -3.19
N VAL A 110 2.55 16.50 -3.99
CA VAL A 110 3.99 16.59 -4.28
C VAL A 110 4.28 17.76 -5.23
N ILE A 111 3.40 18.00 -6.20
CA ILE A 111 3.55 19.08 -7.18
C ILE A 111 3.26 20.45 -6.54
N ASP A 112 2.20 20.53 -5.74
CA ASP A 112 1.79 21.75 -5.05
C ASP A 112 1.51 21.46 -3.57
N PRO A 113 2.50 21.68 -2.69
CA PRO A 113 2.33 21.55 -1.24
C PRO A 113 1.25 22.49 -0.67
N GLY A 114 0.92 23.58 -1.37
CA GLY A 114 -0.15 24.49 -1.00
C GLY A 114 -1.52 23.80 -0.92
N VAL A 115 -1.78 22.84 -1.81
CA VAL A 115 -3.03 22.05 -1.82
C VAL A 115 -3.16 21.25 -0.52
N ALA A 116 -2.09 20.63 -0.03
CA ALA A 116 -2.12 19.88 1.21
C ALA A 116 -2.42 20.79 2.42
N SER A 117 -1.85 21.99 2.43
CA SER A 117 -2.12 22.98 3.48
C SER A 117 -3.58 23.43 3.46
N TRP A 118 -4.15 23.69 2.28
CA TRP A 118 -5.55 24.04 2.11
C TRP A 118 -6.47 22.90 2.57
N VAL A 119 -6.24 21.66 2.10
CA VAL A 119 -7.03 20.49 2.49
C VAL A 119 -7.05 20.33 4.01
N SER A 120 -5.91 20.50 4.69
CA SER A 120 -5.83 20.34 6.14
C SER A 120 -6.71 21.30 6.94
N GLN A 121 -7.09 22.45 6.37
CA GLN A 121 -8.00 23.42 7.00
C GLN A 121 -9.46 22.94 6.97
N PHE A 122 -9.83 22.11 5.99
CA PHE A 122 -11.18 21.60 5.80
C PHE A 122 -11.44 20.26 6.46
N VAL A 123 -10.46 19.69 7.19
CA VAL A 123 -10.65 18.43 7.90
C VAL A 123 -10.86 18.69 9.40
N PRO A 124 -12.10 18.97 9.84
CA PRO A 124 -12.41 19.16 11.25
C PRO A 124 -12.21 17.87 12.04
N GLY A 125 -11.82 17.99 13.32
CA GLY A 125 -11.69 16.85 14.25
C GLY A 125 -10.26 16.36 14.51
N PHE A 126 -9.28 17.08 13.98
CA PHE A 126 -7.91 16.61 13.82
C PHE A 126 -6.92 17.25 14.82
N GLY A 127 -7.39 18.23 15.58
CA GLY A 127 -6.55 19.04 16.48
C GLY A 127 -5.49 19.85 15.73
N ARG A 128 -4.65 20.58 16.47
CA ARG A 128 -3.59 21.43 15.88
C ARG A 128 -2.48 20.63 15.18
N ALA A 129 -2.39 19.32 15.40
CA ALA A 129 -1.30 18.47 14.86
C ALA A 129 -1.54 18.01 13.42
N ALA A 130 -2.78 18.02 12.94
CA ALA A 130 -3.12 17.46 11.63
C ALA A 130 -2.57 18.17 10.41
N PRO A 131 -2.52 19.51 10.36
CA PRO A 131 -1.88 20.19 9.25
C PRO A 131 -0.41 19.79 9.13
N ALA A 132 0.27 19.63 10.27
CA ALA A 132 1.65 19.19 10.31
C ALA A 132 1.81 17.74 9.82
N THR A 133 0.95 16.83 10.27
CA THR A 133 1.07 15.40 9.91
C THR A 133 0.63 15.10 8.49
N LEU A 134 -0.43 15.77 8.01
CA LEU A 134 -0.84 15.73 6.61
C LEU A 134 0.23 16.34 5.71
N GLY A 135 0.82 17.47 6.14
CA GLY A 135 1.97 18.09 5.47
C GLY A 135 3.15 17.13 5.35
N LEU A 136 3.48 16.40 6.43
CA LEU A 136 4.55 15.39 6.40
C LEU A 136 4.27 14.28 5.38
N TRP A 137 3.05 13.73 5.32
CA TRP A 137 2.69 12.69 4.33
C TRP A 137 2.61 13.20 2.90
N ALA A 138 2.12 14.43 2.72
CA ALA A 138 2.02 15.11 1.44
C ALA A 138 3.40 15.39 0.86
N GLN A 139 4.26 16.06 1.63
CA GLN A 139 5.58 16.50 1.19
C GLN A 139 6.58 15.34 1.05
N SER A 140 6.40 14.25 1.81
CA SER A 140 7.22 13.04 1.68
C SER A 140 6.86 12.18 0.46
N GLY A 141 5.72 12.46 -0.20
CA GLY A 141 5.22 11.65 -1.31
C GLY A 141 4.78 10.23 -0.93
N LEU A 142 4.60 9.94 0.36
CA LEU A 142 4.17 8.61 0.82
C LEU A 142 2.75 8.27 0.37
N LEU A 143 1.88 9.29 0.27
CA LEU A 143 0.53 9.11 -0.25
C LEU A 143 0.56 8.59 -1.70
N LEU A 144 1.49 9.10 -2.52
CA LEU A 144 1.70 8.65 -3.89
C LEU A 144 2.12 7.17 -3.91
N VAL A 145 3.06 6.77 -3.04
CA VAL A 145 3.51 5.37 -2.94
C VAL A 145 2.36 4.44 -2.57
N VAL A 146 1.51 4.81 -1.60
CA VAL A 146 0.31 4.02 -1.25
C VAL A 146 -0.62 3.89 -2.44
N GLY A 147 -0.87 4.98 -3.17
CA GLY A 147 -1.69 4.99 -4.38
C GLY A 147 -1.18 4.03 -5.45
N VAL A 148 0.13 4.09 -5.76
CA VAL A 148 0.78 3.19 -6.73
C VAL A 148 0.67 1.73 -6.31
N VAL A 149 0.87 1.43 -5.02
CA VAL A 149 0.73 0.07 -4.47
C VAL A 149 -0.72 -0.43 -4.60
N LEU A 150 -1.72 0.41 -4.34
CA LEU A 150 -3.13 0.05 -4.52
C LEU A 150 -3.48 -0.19 -6.00
N LEU A 151 -3.00 0.66 -6.91
CA LEU A 151 -3.17 0.46 -8.36
C LEU A 151 -2.53 -0.85 -8.82
N ALA A 152 -1.30 -1.11 -8.38
CA ALA A 152 -0.58 -2.34 -8.66
C ALA A 152 -1.34 -3.56 -8.11
N SER A 153 -1.98 -3.46 -6.94
CA SER A 153 -2.79 -4.54 -6.37
C SER A 153 -4.01 -4.88 -7.21
N ALA A 154 -4.71 -3.85 -7.72
CA ALA A 154 -5.85 -4.03 -8.60
C ALA A 154 -5.42 -4.66 -9.93
N LEU A 155 -4.30 -4.20 -10.51
CA LEU A 155 -3.77 -4.73 -11.76
C LEU A 155 -3.28 -6.18 -11.59
N ALA A 156 -2.62 -6.50 -10.47
CA ALA A 156 -2.17 -7.84 -10.13
C ALA A 156 -3.34 -8.83 -10.12
N ARG A 157 -4.49 -8.42 -9.56
CA ARG A 157 -5.70 -9.24 -9.58
C ARG A 157 -6.21 -9.50 -11.00
N VAL A 158 -6.23 -8.49 -11.87
CA VAL A 158 -6.65 -8.64 -13.27
C VAL A 158 -5.74 -9.61 -14.01
N ILE A 159 -4.42 -9.50 -13.82
CA ILE A 159 -3.44 -10.41 -14.41
C ILE A 159 -3.65 -11.84 -13.88
N ALA A 160 -3.84 -12.00 -12.57
CA ALA A 160 -4.05 -13.30 -11.92
C ALA A 160 -5.31 -14.02 -12.42
N ALA A 161 -6.37 -13.27 -12.76
CA ALA A 161 -7.59 -13.81 -13.32
C ALA A 161 -7.42 -14.31 -14.76
N ARG A 162 -6.48 -13.73 -15.52
CA ARG A 162 -6.19 -14.08 -16.91
C ARG A 162 -5.10 -15.15 -17.06
N SER A 163 -4.18 -15.24 -16.10
CA SER A 163 -3.09 -16.22 -16.13
C SER A 163 -3.64 -17.63 -15.90
N GLY A 164 -3.90 -18.36 -16.99
CA GLY A 164 -4.23 -19.78 -16.95
C GLY A 164 -3.20 -20.57 -16.13
N ALA A 165 -3.67 -21.55 -15.37
CA ALA A 165 -2.89 -22.26 -14.37
C ALA A 165 -1.69 -23.02 -14.98
N ALA A 166 -0.51 -22.39 -15.01
CA ALA A 166 0.71 -23.03 -15.47
C ALA A 166 1.34 -23.94 -14.39
N ARG A 167 1.86 -25.09 -14.84
CA ARG A 167 2.16 -26.32 -14.10
C ARG A 167 3.27 -26.30 -13.03
N SER A 168 3.94 -25.18 -12.74
CA SER A 168 5.09 -25.16 -11.80
C SER A 168 4.86 -24.23 -10.58
N ARG A 169 4.18 -24.73 -9.53
CA ARG A 169 3.87 -23.92 -8.33
C ARG A 169 5.08 -23.68 -7.42
N GLY A 170 5.99 -24.66 -7.28
CA GLY A 170 7.10 -24.60 -6.33
C GLY A 170 8.16 -23.55 -6.66
N ALA A 171 8.80 -23.65 -7.83
CA ALA A 171 9.87 -22.73 -8.24
C ALA A 171 9.39 -21.27 -8.32
N ARG A 172 8.16 -21.03 -8.79
CA ARG A 172 7.59 -19.68 -8.86
C ARG A 172 7.33 -19.07 -7.48
N ALA A 173 6.95 -19.89 -6.50
CA ALA A 173 6.73 -19.41 -5.14
C ALA A 173 8.05 -18.96 -4.50
N LEU A 174 9.13 -19.75 -4.67
CA LEU A 174 10.45 -19.41 -4.17
C LEU A 174 11.01 -18.15 -4.84
N VAL A 175 10.97 -18.07 -6.17
CA VAL A 175 11.43 -16.89 -6.91
C VAL A 175 10.62 -15.66 -6.52
N SER A 176 9.29 -15.77 -6.41
CA SER A 176 8.45 -14.66 -5.95
C SER A 176 8.77 -14.25 -4.52
N PHE A 177 9.09 -15.19 -3.63
CA PHE A 177 9.51 -14.86 -2.27
C PHE A 177 10.84 -14.10 -2.26
N ILE A 178 11.87 -14.59 -2.96
CA ILE A 178 13.18 -13.93 -3.04
C ILE A 178 13.03 -12.52 -3.64
N VAL A 179 12.33 -12.41 -4.76
CA VAL A 179 12.05 -11.12 -5.42
C VAL A 179 11.32 -10.21 -4.46
N ALA A 180 10.28 -10.68 -3.77
CA ALA A 180 9.54 -9.85 -2.86
C ALA A 180 10.43 -9.39 -1.69
N VAL A 181 11.29 -10.24 -1.12
CA VAL A 181 12.17 -9.84 0.01
C VAL A 181 13.17 -8.77 -0.45
N VAL A 182 13.90 -9.06 -1.53
CA VAL A 182 14.97 -8.17 -2.02
C VAL A 182 14.39 -6.86 -2.56
N ALA A 183 13.35 -6.94 -3.39
CA ALA A 183 12.75 -5.75 -4.00
C ALA A 183 11.91 -4.96 -3.00
N THR A 184 11.28 -5.56 -2.00
CA THR A 184 10.62 -4.77 -0.94
C THR A 184 11.64 -4.06 -0.07
N ALA A 185 12.74 -4.70 0.31
CA ALA A 185 13.81 -4.03 1.06
C ALA A 185 14.41 -2.86 0.25
N GLY A 186 14.77 -3.09 -1.01
CA GLY A 186 15.28 -2.05 -1.90
C GLY A 186 14.26 -0.95 -2.18
N GLY A 187 13.00 -1.30 -2.44
CA GLY A 187 11.91 -0.35 -2.66
C GLY A 187 11.63 0.52 -1.44
N LEU A 188 11.61 -0.05 -0.23
CA LEU A 188 11.46 0.71 1.02
C LEU A 188 12.66 1.62 1.28
N ALA A 189 13.87 1.19 0.96
CA ALA A 189 15.07 2.04 1.08
C ALA A 189 15.03 3.22 0.10
N LEU A 190 14.60 3.00 -1.15
CA LEU A 190 14.42 4.09 -2.12
C LEU A 190 13.32 5.06 -1.68
N VAL A 191 12.19 4.55 -1.17
CA VAL A 191 11.12 5.39 -0.65
C VAL A 191 11.57 6.17 0.59
N SER A 192 12.33 5.58 1.51
CA SER A 192 12.82 6.28 2.70
C SER A 192 13.82 7.39 2.35
N VAL A 193 14.75 7.13 1.42
CA VAL A 193 15.73 8.12 0.96
C VAL A 193 15.04 9.23 0.15
N GLY A 194 14.18 8.87 -0.81
CA GLY A 194 13.47 9.85 -1.64
C GLY A 194 12.52 10.73 -0.81
N SER A 195 11.79 10.14 0.14
CA SER A 195 10.87 10.91 1.01
C SER A 195 11.59 11.89 1.93
N THR A 196 12.72 11.48 2.54
CA THR A 196 13.51 12.37 3.41
C THR A 196 14.17 13.50 2.64
N ALA A 197 14.66 13.20 1.44
CA ALA A 197 15.26 14.22 0.58
C ALA A 197 14.20 15.22 0.07
N LEU A 198 12.99 14.76 -0.26
CA LEU A 198 11.85 15.64 -0.56
C LEU A 198 11.45 16.52 0.63
N GLN A 199 11.38 15.97 1.85
CA GLN A 199 11.08 16.77 3.05
C GLN A 199 12.16 17.82 3.33
N ARG A 200 13.44 17.50 3.07
CA ARG A 200 14.54 18.48 3.15
C ARG A 200 14.35 19.60 2.13
N ALA A 201 14.09 19.25 0.87
CA ALA A 201 13.89 20.21 -0.22
C ALA A 201 12.66 21.12 0.02
N ALA A 202 11.57 20.55 0.57
CA ALA A 202 10.34 21.27 0.91
C ALA A 202 10.49 22.26 2.08
N GLY A 203 11.66 22.35 2.71
CA GLY A 203 11.91 23.33 3.77
C GLY A 203 11.56 22.84 5.18
N SER A 204 11.03 21.62 5.35
CA SER A 204 10.78 21.04 6.69
C SER A 204 12.06 20.91 7.52
N TYR A 205 13.22 20.94 6.87
CA TYR A 205 14.56 20.94 7.47
C TYR A 205 15.44 22.11 6.99
N GLY A 206 14.85 23.23 6.56
CA GLY A 206 15.59 24.45 6.16
C GLY A 206 16.07 24.50 4.69
N GLY A 207 15.47 23.73 3.78
CA GLY A 207 15.78 23.75 2.34
C GLY A 207 15.18 24.90 1.53
N SER A 208 15.48 24.91 0.22
CA SER A 208 15.27 26.01 -0.75
C SER A 208 13.84 26.22 -1.25
N GLN A 209 12.84 25.52 -0.71
CA GLN A 209 11.43 25.53 -1.16
C GLN A 209 11.24 25.17 -2.65
N SER A 210 12.22 24.50 -3.27
CA SER A 210 12.13 24.02 -4.65
C SER A 210 12.04 22.50 -4.67
N ILE A 211 11.22 21.93 -5.57
CA ILE A 211 11.13 20.48 -5.74
C ILE A 211 12.46 19.98 -6.31
N ASP A 212 13.17 19.15 -5.55
CA ASP A 212 14.33 18.44 -6.06
C ASP A 212 13.88 17.27 -6.94
N VAL A 213 14.10 17.41 -8.24
CA VAL A 213 13.75 16.40 -9.25
C VAL A 213 14.48 15.08 -8.98
N GLY A 214 15.72 15.12 -8.47
CA GLY A 214 16.47 13.91 -8.13
C GLY A 214 15.79 13.09 -7.05
N SER A 215 15.41 13.74 -5.94
CA SER A 215 14.65 13.13 -4.85
C SER A 215 13.31 12.55 -5.30
N LEU A 216 12.60 13.28 -6.17
CA LEU A 216 11.34 12.81 -6.74
C LEU A 216 11.53 11.56 -7.61
N LEU A 217 12.57 11.51 -8.45
CA LEU A 217 12.89 10.33 -9.25
C LEU A 217 13.24 9.11 -8.38
N ILE A 218 13.97 9.31 -7.28
CA ILE A 218 14.29 8.24 -6.32
C ILE A 218 13.01 7.70 -5.66
N LEU A 219 12.12 8.59 -5.20
CA LEU A 219 10.83 8.20 -4.64
C LEU A 219 9.99 7.43 -5.67
N LEU A 220 9.92 7.92 -6.91
CA LEU A 220 9.20 7.26 -8.00
C LEU A 220 9.79 5.89 -8.30
N ALA A 221 11.11 5.75 -8.37
CA ALA A 221 11.78 4.46 -8.55
C ALA A 221 11.39 3.48 -7.43
N GLY A 222 11.43 3.93 -6.17
CA GLY A 222 10.98 3.13 -5.03
C GLY A 222 9.50 2.72 -5.13
N SER A 223 8.62 3.63 -5.53
CA SER A 223 7.19 3.35 -5.71
C SER A 223 6.93 2.34 -6.83
N VAL A 224 7.65 2.43 -7.95
CA VAL A 224 7.57 1.48 -9.07
C VAL A 224 8.08 0.12 -8.64
N VAL A 225 9.18 0.04 -7.89
CA VAL A 225 9.71 -1.23 -7.35
C VAL A 225 8.68 -1.89 -6.42
N LEU A 226 8.09 -1.13 -5.48
CA LEU A 226 7.07 -1.66 -4.58
C LEU A 226 5.78 -2.08 -5.32
N GLY A 227 5.36 -1.30 -6.30
CA GLY A 227 4.27 -1.68 -7.22
C GLY A 227 4.59 -2.97 -7.98
N GLY A 228 5.83 -3.12 -8.45
CA GLY A 228 6.35 -4.33 -9.06
C GLY A 228 6.28 -5.54 -8.14
N VAL A 229 6.67 -5.40 -6.86
CA VAL A 229 6.52 -6.46 -5.87
C VAL A 229 5.06 -6.87 -5.72
N VAL A 230 4.16 -5.91 -5.62
CA VAL A 230 2.72 -6.18 -5.51
C VAL A 230 2.20 -6.88 -6.76
N LEU A 231 2.70 -6.54 -7.95
CA LEU A 231 2.37 -7.23 -9.20
C LEU A 231 2.84 -8.69 -9.20
N THR A 232 3.94 -9.04 -8.52
CA THR A 232 4.36 -10.44 -8.40
C THR A 232 3.32 -11.32 -7.68
N SER A 233 2.44 -10.71 -6.86
CA SER A 233 1.32 -11.42 -6.22
C SER A 233 0.38 -12.09 -7.23
N ALA A 234 0.31 -11.55 -8.46
CA ALA A 234 -0.45 -12.12 -9.56
C ALA A 234 0.02 -13.54 -9.92
N TRP A 235 1.30 -13.83 -9.70
CA TRP A 235 1.94 -15.10 -10.05
C TRP A 235 2.04 -16.03 -8.83
N SER A 236 2.38 -15.45 -7.68
CA SER A 236 2.43 -16.15 -6.38
C SER A 236 2.09 -15.18 -5.25
N SER A 237 1.04 -15.48 -4.49
CA SER A 237 0.61 -14.64 -3.35
C SER A 237 1.47 -14.82 -2.10
N VAL A 238 2.34 -15.85 -2.04
CA VAL A 238 3.03 -16.23 -0.81
C VAL A 238 4.03 -15.15 -0.37
N GLY A 239 4.88 -14.67 -1.29
CA GLY A 239 5.90 -13.66 -0.99
C GLY A 239 5.28 -12.35 -0.48
N SER A 240 4.31 -11.81 -1.23
CA SER A 240 3.61 -10.58 -0.84
C SER A 240 2.82 -10.72 0.46
N MET A 241 2.29 -11.90 0.76
CA MET A 241 1.57 -12.15 2.02
C MET A 241 2.52 -12.18 3.22
N ILE A 242 3.63 -12.91 3.13
CA ILE A 242 4.60 -13.00 4.22
C ILE A 242 5.19 -11.61 4.51
N ILE A 243 5.64 -10.92 3.47
CA ILE A 243 6.27 -9.61 3.61
C ILE A 243 5.25 -8.56 4.04
N GLY A 244 4.03 -8.58 3.48
CA GLY A 244 2.96 -7.70 3.92
C GLY A 244 2.64 -7.87 5.41
N THR A 245 2.61 -9.11 5.92
CA THR A 245 2.44 -9.38 7.35
C THR A 245 3.60 -8.87 8.18
N LEU A 246 4.84 -9.10 7.77
CA LEU A 246 6.02 -8.59 8.49
C LEU A 246 6.01 -7.06 8.56
N ILE A 247 5.74 -6.40 7.44
CA ILE A 247 5.65 -4.94 7.35
C ILE A 247 4.50 -4.39 8.19
N LEU A 248 3.35 -5.07 8.19
CA LEU A 248 2.21 -4.72 9.03
C LEU A 248 2.58 -4.78 10.51
N LEU A 249 3.21 -5.88 10.95
CA LEU A 249 3.63 -6.06 12.34
C LEU A 249 4.64 -4.99 12.75
N VAL A 250 5.63 -4.71 11.91
CA VAL A 250 6.62 -3.64 12.15
C VAL A 250 5.94 -2.27 12.23
N GLY A 251 5.00 -1.97 11.33
CA GLY A 251 4.26 -0.72 11.33
C GLY A 251 3.36 -0.52 12.54
N VAL A 252 2.64 -1.58 12.97
CA VAL A 252 1.81 -1.53 14.18
C VAL A 252 2.66 -1.43 15.43
N ALA A 253 3.76 -2.19 15.52
CA ALA A 253 4.70 -2.09 16.63
C ALA A 253 5.34 -0.70 16.69
N GLY A 254 5.59 -0.07 15.54
CA GLY A 254 6.07 1.29 15.40
C GLY A 254 5.19 2.39 16.00
N LEU A 255 3.90 2.11 16.25
CA LEU A 255 3.01 3.02 16.95
C LEU A 255 3.31 3.10 18.46
N LEU A 256 4.03 2.12 19.01
CA LEU A 256 4.44 2.10 20.42
C LEU A 256 5.72 2.91 20.63
N PRO A 257 5.74 3.87 21.58
CA PRO A 257 6.90 4.72 21.82
C PRO A 257 8.19 3.95 22.10
N VAL A 258 8.12 2.88 22.89
CA VAL A 258 9.26 2.04 23.28
C VAL A 258 9.92 1.40 22.06
N VAL A 259 9.12 0.86 21.15
CA VAL A 259 9.60 0.22 19.92
C VAL A 259 10.21 1.27 19.00
N LEU A 260 9.53 2.41 18.85
CA LEU A 260 10.01 3.50 18.00
C LEU A 260 11.38 4.05 18.45
N ILE A 261 11.57 4.24 19.76
CA ILE A 261 12.85 4.64 20.34
C ILE A 261 13.92 3.55 20.13
N GLY A 262 13.55 2.27 20.26
CA GLY A 262 14.46 1.16 19.99
C GLY A 262 14.95 1.14 18.54
N ILE A 263 14.02 1.32 17.60
CA ILE A 263 14.31 1.37 16.15
C ILE A 263 15.17 2.59 15.81
N SER A 264 14.86 3.77 16.35
CA SER A 264 15.65 4.98 16.06
C SER A 264 17.09 4.86 16.57
N ARG A 265 17.29 4.25 17.75
CA ARG A 265 18.62 3.99 18.31
C ARG A 265 19.42 2.97 17.50
N SER A 266 18.80 1.88 17.04
CA SER A 266 19.50 0.87 16.24
C SER A 266 19.88 1.39 14.86
N LEU A 267 19.00 2.18 14.23
CA LEU A 267 19.24 2.76 12.90
C LEU A 267 20.19 3.95 12.93
N GLY A 268 20.28 4.68 14.04
CA GLY A 268 21.23 5.78 14.21
C GLY A 268 22.69 5.39 14.01
N GLN A 269 23.02 4.10 14.08
CA GLN A 269 24.36 3.57 13.83
C GLN A 269 24.70 3.43 12.33
N VAL A 270 23.71 3.45 11.43
CA VAL A 270 23.90 3.17 9.99
C VAL A 270 24.06 4.46 9.18
N SER A 271 23.14 5.41 9.35
CA SER A 271 23.18 6.73 8.71
C SER A 271 22.05 7.59 9.29
N THR A 272 22.34 8.87 9.57
CA THR A 272 21.36 9.82 10.11
C THR A 272 20.15 10.01 9.20
N ASP A 273 20.37 10.07 7.89
CA ASP A 273 19.31 10.30 6.90
C ASP A 273 18.37 9.09 6.77
N VAL A 274 18.95 7.88 6.75
CA VAL A 274 18.18 6.64 6.68
C VAL A 274 17.42 6.39 7.98
N ALA A 275 18.03 6.71 9.13
CA ALA A 275 17.38 6.58 10.43
C ALA A 275 16.19 7.53 10.59
N ILE A 276 16.32 8.78 10.14
CA ILE A 276 15.22 9.75 10.13
C ILE A 276 14.12 9.26 9.19
N GLY A 277 14.45 8.84 7.97
CA GLY A 277 13.45 8.36 7.02
C GLY A 277 12.69 7.14 7.51
N ALA A 278 13.42 6.10 7.92
CA ALA A 278 12.82 4.86 8.40
C ALA A 278 11.98 5.06 9.67
N SER A 279 12.45 5.86 10.63
CA SER A 279 11.66 6.16 11.83
C SER A 279 10.37 6.93 11.48
N THR A 280 10.43 7.81 10.48
CA THR A 280 9.27 8.56 9.98
C THR A 280 8.27 7.64 9.26
N LEU A 281 8.74 6.71 8.42
CA LEU A 281 7.89 5.72 7.74
C LEU A 281 7.17 4.78 8.71
N VAL A 282 7.87 4.36 9.76
CA VAL A 282 7.35 3.42 10.75
C VAL A 282 6.38 4.12 11.71
N ALA A 283 6.77 5.29 12.23
CA ALA A 283 6.00 5.98 13.24
C ALA A 283 4.67 6.57 12.73
N ILE A 284 4.65 7.06 11.49
CA ILE A 284 3.43 7.69 10.95
C ILE A 284 2.48 6.64 10.35
N GLY A 285 2.70 5.35 10.59
CA GLY A 285 1.79 4.28 10.19
C GLY A 285 1.84 3.91 8.70
N PHE A 286 2.77 4.49 7.92
CA PHE A 286 2.91 4.17 6.49
C PHE A 286 3.26 2.69 6.26
N ALA A 287 4.19 2.16 7.06
CA ALA A 287 4.51 0.74 7.02
C ALA A 287 3.25 -0.13 7.25
N ALA A 288 2.41 0.20 8.25
CA ALA A 288 1.19 -0.56 8.52
C ALA A 288 0.22 -0.54 7.32
N VAL A 289 -0.01 0.63 6.70
CA VAL A 289 -0.85 0.77 5.49
C VAL A 289 -0.30 -0.08 4.35
N LEU A 290 1.01 -0.03 4.10
CA LEU A 290 1.65 -0.78 3.02
C LEU A 290 1.53 -2.29 3.25
N GLY A 291 1.71 -2.74 4.50
CA GLY A 291 1.51 -4.13 4.90
C GLY A 291 0.10 -4.63 4.62
N VAL A 292 -0.92 -3.87 5.02
CA VAL A 292 -2.33 -4.19 4.72
C VAL A 292 -2.59 -4.25 3.22
N ALA A 293 -2.09 -3.29 2.45
CA ALA A 293 -2.28 -3.28 1.00
C ALA A 293 -1.64 -4.52 0.32
N MET A 294 -0.45 -4.92 0.74
CA MET A 294 0.24 -6.11 0.23
C MET A 294 -0.50 -7.40 0.58
N ILE A 295 -0.99 -7.55 1.82
CA ILE A 295 -1.81 -8.70 2.24
C ILE A 295 -3.09 -8.76 1.40
N GLY A 296 -3.72 -7.60 1.17
CA GLY A 296 -4.87 -7.45 0.30
C GLY A 296 -4.66 -7.91 -1.13
N ALA A 297 -3.56 -7.48 -1.74
CA ALA A 297 -3.16 -7.88 -3.07
C ALA A 297 -2.95 -9.41 -3.15
N ALA A 298 -2.28 -9.98 -2.14
CA ALA A 298 -2.05 -11.41 -2.03
C ALA A 298 -3.35 -12.21 -1.90
N ALA A 299 -4.26 -11.79 -1.03
CA ALA A 299 -5.54 -12.45 -0.80
C ALA A 299 -6.46 -12.34 -2.03
N SER A 300 -6.50 -11.17 -2.67
CA SER A 300 -7.34 -10.91 -3.84
C SER A 300 -6.87 -11.70 -5.07
N SER A 301 -5.56 -11.75 -5.33
CA SER A 301 -4.97 -12.56 -6.40
C SER A 301 -5.17 -14.05 -6.16
N ALA A 302 -5.02 -14.52 -4.91
CA ALA A 302 -5.30 -15.91 -4.55
C ALA A 302 -6.76 -16.30 -4.81
N ARG A 303 -7.72 -15.44 -4.44
CA ARG A 303 -9.15 -15.66 -4.72
C ARG A 303 -9.44 -15.66 -6.22
N ALA A 304 -8.90 -14.69 -6.97
CA ALA A 304 -9.09 -14.61 -8.42
C ALA A 304 -8.62 -15.87 -9.13
N ARG A 305 -7.47 -16.43 -8.74
CA ARG A 305 -6.97 -17.71 -9.28
C ARG A 305 -7.87 -18.90 -8.94
N ARG A 306 -8.49 -18.92 -7.76
CA ARG A 306 -9.44 -19.98 -7.38
C ARG A 306 -10.72 -19.91 -8.21
N ALA A 307 -11.21 -18.71 -8.52
CA ALA A 307 -12.40 -18.52 -9.33
C ALA A 307 -12.21 -18.86 -10.82
N ALA A 308 -10.96 -18.87 -11.30
CA ALA A 308 -10.61 -19.22 -12.67
C ALA A 308 -10.38 -20.73 -12.89
N ARG A 309 -10.42 -21.54 -11.83
CA ARG A 309 -10.30 -23.02 -11.88
C ARG A 309 -11.68 -23.66 -11.82
#